data_AF-A0A1J3JPI8-F1
#
_entry.id   AF-A0A1J3JPI8-F1
#
_cell.length_a   1.000
_cell.length_b   1.000
_cell.length_c   1.000
_cell.angle_alpha   90.00
_cell.angle_beta   90.00
_cell.angle_gamma   90.00
#
_symmetry.space_group_name_H-M   'P 1'
#
loop_
_entity.id
_entity.type
_entity.pdbx_description
1 polymer ?
#
loop_
_entity_poly.entity_id
_entity_poly.type
_entity_poly.pdbx_seq_one_letter_code
_entity_poly.pdbx_strand_id
1 'polypeptide(L)' 'RRLRRMKERYAVTEMSKLANRMAFGTPQDSSLGDGLGQGYGMLGQARSTRLRVSTVPSKLKLSAKVAKNFKERRYTG' A
#
# COMPACT_ATOMS: atom_id res chain seq x y z
N ARG A 1 -4.64 -13.00 21.36
CA ARG A 1 -4.46 -11.60 20.85
C ARG A 1 -3.18 -11.40 20.00
N ARG A 2 -2.02 -11.98 20.35
CA ARG A 2 -0.74 -11.82 19.59
C ARG A 2 -0.77 -12.44 18.18
N LEU A 3 -1.26 -13.68 18.04
CA LEU A 3 -1.35 -14.36 16.75
C LEU A 3 -2.21 -13.60 15.73
N ARG A 4 -3.33 -13.03 16.18
CA ARG A 4 -4.21 -12.20 15.35
C ARG A 4 -3.46 -10.98 14.78
N ARG A 5 -2.73 -10.24 15.63
CA ARG A 5 -1.89 -9.10 15.20
C ARG A 5 -0.78 -9.52 14.24
N MET A 6 -0.20 -10.70 14.42
CA MET A 6 0.80 -11.22 13.48
C MET A 6 0.18 -11.52 12.12
N LYS A 7 -0.97 -12.20 12.08
CA LYS A 7 -1.69 -12.48 10.85
C LYS A 7 -2.13 -11.19 10.14
N GLU A 8 -2.62 -10.19 10.88
CA GLU A 8 -2.99 -8.87 10.33
C GLU A 8 -1.81 -8.14 9.63
N ARG A 9 -0.57 -8.36 10.09
CA ARG A 9 0.64 -7.81 9.44
C ARG A 9 0.85 -8.37 8.04
N TYR A 10 0.66 -9.68 7.87
CA TYR A 10 0.85 -10.37 6.59
C TYR A 10 -0.41 -10.45 5.73
N ALA A 11 -1.58 -10.17 6.30
CA ALA A 11 -2.84 -10.18 5.57
C ALA A 11 -2.85 -9.10 4.48
N VAL A 12 -3.39 -9.47 3.32
CA VAL A 12 -3.70 -8.56 2.21
C VAL A 12 -4.67 -7.50 2.72
N THR A 13 -4.34 -6.22 2.50
CA THR A 13 -5.21 -5.10 2.90
C THR A 13 -6.43 -5.03 1.99
N GLU A 14 -7.51 -4.43 2.47
CA GLU A 14 -8.69 -4.16 1.63
C GLU A 14 -8.34 -3.32 0.39
N MET A 15 -7.36 -2.41 0.51
CA MET A 15 -6.82 -1.65 -0.62
C MET A 15 -6.19 -2.56 -1.69
N SER A 16 -5.32 -3.49 -1.29
CA SER A 16 -4.71 -4.44 -2.23
C SER A 16 -5.73 -5.39 -2.83
N LYS A 17 -6.77 -5.79 -2.08
CA LYS A 17 -7.88 -6.57 -2.64
C LYS A 17 -8.63 -5.80 -3.71
N LEU A 18 -8.89 -4.51 -3.49
CA LEU A 18 -9.56 -3.65 -4.49
C LEU A 18 -8.68 -3.40 -5.72
N ALA A 19 -7.37 -3.20 -5.52
CA ALA A 19 -6.41 -3.08 -6.62
C ALA A 19 -6.30 -4.37 -7.44
N ASN A 20 -6.49 -5.54 -6.83
CA ASN A 20 -6.46 -6.83 -7.52
C ASN A 20 -7.81 -7.19 -8.19
N ARG A 21 -8.87 -6.41 -7.99
CA ARG A 21 -10.15 -6.63 -8.69
C ARG A 21 -10.07 -5.95 -10.05
N MET A 22 -10.47 -6.67 -11.09
CA MET A 22 -10.47 -6.20 -12.48
C MET A 22 -11.93 -6.12 -12.95
N ALA A 23 -12.33 -5.00 -13.56
CA ALA A 23 -13.58 -4.92 -14.31
C ALA A 23 -13.35 -5.45 -15.73
N PHE A 24 -14.23 -6.36 -16.17
CA PHE A 24 -14.19 -6.92 -17.51
C PHE A 24 -14.79 -5.92 -18.52
N GLY A 25 -14.15 -5.75 -19.68
CA GLY A 25 -14.62 -4.88 -20.75
C GLY A 25 -14.29 -3.39 -20.60
N THR A 26 -13.67 -2.98 -19.50
CA THR A 26 -13.19 -1.60 -19.30
C THR A 26 -11.67 -1.56 -19.26
N PRO A 27 -11.00 -0.71 -20.06
CA PRO A 27 -9.58 -0.45 -19.92
C PRO A 27 -9.26 0.02 -18.51
N GLN A 28 -8.14 -0.44 -17.98
CA GLN A 28 -7.76 -0.16 -16.62
C GLN A 28 -6.85 1.06 -16.54
N ASP A 29 -7.03 1.88 -15.51
CA ASP A 29 -6.11 2.98 -15.23
C ASP A 29 -4.78 2.41 -14.73
N SER A 30 -3.70 2.73 -15.43
CA SER A 30 -2.34 2.31 -15.11
C SER A 30 -1.49 3.49 -14.63
N SER A 31 -0.49 3.21 -13.78
CA SER A 31 0.36 4.22 -13.17
C SER A 31 1.11 5.13 -14.16
N LEU A 32 1.43 4.64 -15.36
CA LEU A 32 2.13 5.40 -16.40
C LEU A 32 1.23 5.70 -17.61
N GLY A 33 -0.06 5.34 -17.54
CA GLY A 33 -0.99 5.43 -18.67
C GLY A 33 -0.78 4.33 -19.72
N ASP A 34 -1.75 4.18 -20.62
CA ASP A 34 -1.67 3.34 -21.82
C ASP A 34 -1.23 1.87 -21.58
N GLY A 35 -1.68 1.29 -20.46
CA GLY A 35 -1.30 -0.08 -20.08
C GLY A 35 0.14 -0.25 -19.56
N LEU A 36 0.90 0.84 -19.45
CA LEU A 36 2.24 0.85 -18.87
C LEU A 36 2.20 1.06 -17.36
N GLY A 37 3.06 0.33 -16.65
CA GLY A 37 3.16 0.39 -15.19
C GLY A 37 2.14 -0.48 -14.46
N GLN A 38 1.94 -0.21 -13.17
CA GLN A 38 1.03 -0.99 -12.33
C GLN A 38 -0.42 -0.55 -12.54
N GLY A 39 -1.29 -1.50 -12.89
CA GLY A 39 -2.74 -1.28 -12.96
C GLY A 39 -3.35 -1.11 -11.57
N TYR A 40 -4.27 -0.16 -11.44
CA TYR A 40 -4.93 0.13 -10.17
C TYR A 40 -6.21 -0.69 -9.94
N GLY A 41 -6.57 -1.61 -10.84
CA GLY A 41 -7.77 -2.44 -10.71
C GLY A 41 -9.04 -1.60 -10.60
N MET A 42 -9.81 -1.86 -9.53
CA MET A 42 -11.02 -1.10 -9.20
C MET A 42 -10.75 0.16 -8.37
N LEU A 43 -9.50 0.42 -8.01
CA LEU A 43 -9.13 1.61 -7.24
C LEU A 43 -9.19 2.83 -8.15
N GLY A 44 -9.99 3.84 -7.80
CA GLY A 44 -10.15 5.06 -8.61
C GLY A 44 -11.29 5.06 -9.62
N GLN A 45 -11.98 3.92 -9.82
CA GLN A 45 -13.15 3.80 -10.71
C GLN A 45 -14.36 4.66 -10.30
N ALA A 46 -14.31 5.31 -9.14
CA ALA A 46 -15.37 6.17 -8.63
C ALA A 46 -15.31 7.59 -9.22
N ARG A 47 -15.69 7.79 -10.51
CA ARG A 47 -15.92 9.09 -11.20
C ARG A 47 -14.97 10.26 -10.86
N SER A 48 -13.78 9.98 -10.33
CA SER A 48 -12.91 10.96 -9.72
C SER A 48 -11.50 10.67 -10.20
N THR A 49 -10.90 11.66 -10.84
CA THR A 49 -9.57 11.59 -11.45
C THR A 49 -8.41 11.43 -10.44
N ARG A 50 -8.71 11.26 -9.15
CA ARG A 50 -7.71 11.17 -8.09
C ARG A 50 -7.99 9.98 -7.17
N LEU A 51 -6.97 9.15 -6.99
CA LEU A 51 -6.96 8.07 -6.01
C LEU A 51 -6.97 8.67 -4.59
N ARG A 52 -8.15 8.76 -3.98
CA ARG A 52 -8.30 9.12 -2.55
C ARG A 52 -8.01 7.90 -1.69
N VAL A 53 -6.74 7.58 -1.52
CA VAL A 53 -6.30 6.46 -0.67
C VAL A 53 -5.57 7.05 0.53
N SER A 54 -5.95 6.63 1.74
CA SER A 54 -5.18 6.97 2.94
C SER A 54 -3.80 6.34 2.83
N THR A 55 -2.77 7.17 2.62
CA THR A 55 -1.39 6.73 2.38
C THR A 55 -0.69 6.20 3.62
N VAL A 56 -1.27 6.33 4.81
CA VAL A 56 -0.59 6.02 6.08
C VAL A 56 -0.36 4.51 6.20
N PRO A 57 0.89 4.03 6.02
CA PRO A 57 1.17 2.62 6.10
C PRO A 57 1.43 2.27 7.56
N SER A 58 0.37 1.95 8.31
CA SER A 58 0.49 1.47 9.70
C SER A 58 1.36 0.20 9.84
N LYS A 59 1.64 -0.47 8.71
CA LYS A 59 2.41 -1.72 8.61
C LYS A 59 3.91 -1.54 8.40
N LEU A 60 4.39 -0.37 7.97
CA LEU A 60 5.83 -0.12 7.78
C LEU A 60 6.46 0.31 9.10
N LYS A 61 6.67 -0.65 10.00
CA LYS A 61 7.42 -0.44 11.25
C LYS A 61 8.85 -0.93 11.08
N LEU A 62 9.81 -0.06 11.41
CA LEU A 62 11.22 -0.45 11.48
C LEU A 62 11.40 -1.56 12.53
N SER A 63 12.33 -2.48 12.26
CA SER A 63 12.73 -3.45 13.28
C SER A 63 13.39 -2.72 14.46
N ALA A 64 13.29 -3.29 15.66
CA ALA A 64 13.86 -2.66 16.86
C ALA A 64 15.37 -2.36 16.72
N LYS A 65 16.11 -3.23 16.02
CA LYS A 65 17.54 -3.07 15.74
C LYS A 65 17.80 -1.90 14.79
N VAL A 66 17.04 -1.79 13.70
CA VAL A 66 17.19 -0.70 12.73
C VAL A 66 16.76 0.64 13.34
N ALA A 67 15.68 0.65 14.12
CA ALA A 67 15.22 1.84 14.84
C ALA A 67 16.26 2.35 15.86
N LYS A 68 16.91 1.43 16.59
CA LYS A 68 18.00 1.76 17.52
C LYS A 68 19.19 2.39 16.79
N ASN A 69 19.67 1.74 15.73
CA ASN A 69 20.79 2.25 14.93
C ASN A 69 20.48 3.62 14.29
N PHE A 70 19.25 3.84 13.83
CA PHE A 70 18.84 5.11 13.26
C PHE A 70 18.77 6.23 14.30
N LYS A 71 18.35 5.91 15.53
CA LYS A 71 18.36 6.85 16.66
C LYS A 71 19.81 7.21 17.02
N GLU A 72 20.69 6.24 17.16
CA GLU A 72 22.11 6.45 17.52
C GLU A 72 22.85 7.33 16.49
N ARG A 73 22.64 7.10 15.19
CA ARG A 73 23.23 7.93 14.11
C ARG A 73 22.74 9.38 14.07
N ARG A 74 21.59 9.69 14.70
CA ARG A 74 21.05 11.06 14.78
C ARG A 74 21.66 11.89 15.91
N TYR A 75 22.38 11.27 16.85
CA TYR A 75 23.03 11.94 17.99
C TYR A 75 24.55 12.08 17.84
N THR A 76 25.12 11.70 16.69
CA THR A 76 26.55 11.81 16.37
C THR A 76 26.85 12.96 15.41
N GLY A 77 26.13 14.08 15.55
CA GLY A 77 26.37 15.34 14.84
C GLY A 77 26.58 16.45 15.84
#